data_AF-V8NSQ8-F1
#
_entry.id   AF-V8NSQ8-F1
#
_cell.length_a   1.000
_cell.length_b   1.000
_cell.length_c   1.000
_cell.angle_alpha   90.00
_cell.angle_beta   90.00
_cell.angle_gamma   90.00
#
_symmetry.space_group_name_H-M   'P 1'
#
loop_
_entity.id
_entity.type
_entity.pdbx_description
1 polymer ?
#
loop_
_entity_poly.entity_id
_entity_poly.type
_entity_poly.pdbx_seq_one_letter_code
_entity_poly.pdbx_strand_id
1 'polypeptide(L)' 'MKRNLRPVAREVQFTYIPVDAEIVSIDTFNKPSPKRGLVVGITFIKDSGDKASPFLNIYCDYEPGSEYNLDSIA' A
#
# COMPACT_ATOMS: atom_id res chain seq x y z
N MET A 1 -18.00 10.56 -23.44
CA MET A 1 -18.26 11.42 -22.25
C MET A 1 -16.93 11.70 -21.57
N LYS A 2 -16.39 12.92 -21.64
CA LYS A 2 -15.14 13.27 -20.93
C LYS A 2 -15.48 13.36 -19.44
N ARG A 3 -14.94 12.45 -18.62
CA ARG A 3 -15.01 12.56 -17.16
C ARG A 3 -14.11 13.72 -16.73
N ASN A 4 -14.69 14.76 -16.13
CA ASN A 4 -13.94 15.86 -15.54
C ASN A 4 -13.29 15.37 -14.24
N LEU A 5 -12.13 14.74 -14.36
CA LEU A 5 -11.32 14.34 -13.21
C LEU A 5 -10.75 15.61 -12.58
N ARG A 6 -10.99 15.78 -11.27
CA ARG A 6 -10.39 16.85 -10.48
C ARG A 6 -9.24 16.25 -9.67
N PRO A 7 -8.00 16.69 -9.88
CA PRO A 7 -6.90 16.33 -9.00
C PRO A 7 -7.25 16.74 -7.57
N VAL A 8 -7.00 15.83 -6.63
CA VAL A 8 -7.15 16.08 -5.19
C VAL A 8 -5.90 15.60 -4.49
N ALA A 9 -5.47 16.31 -3.46
CA ALA A 9 -4.41 15.88 -2.56
C ALA A 9 -5.03 15.44 -1.24
N ARG A 10 -4.52 14.33 -0.69
CA ARG A 10 -4.86 13.83 0.65
C ARG A 10 -3.57 13.36 1.31
N GLU A 11 -3.32 13.81 2.53
CA GLU A 11 -2.27 13.23 3.36
C GLU A 11 -2.74 11.91 3.95
N VAL A 12 -1.90 10.88 3.82
CA VAL A 12 -2.15 9.55 4.37
C VAL A 12 -0.98 9.22 5.27
N GLN A 13 -1.27 8.95 6.55
CA GLN A 13 -0.26 8.50 7.50
C GLN A 13 -0.03 7.00 7.32
N PHE A 14 1.24 6.60 7.24
CA PHE A 14 1.65 5.20 7.24
C PHE A 14 2.82 5.01 8.21
N THR A 15 2.94 3.80 8.74
CA THR A 15 3.94 3.45 9.76
C THR A 15 5.21 2.91 9.11
N TYR A 16 6.35 3.26 9.71
CA TYR A 16 7.69 2.67 9.56
C TYR A 16 8.08 2.17 8.16
N ILE A 17 8.90 2.96 7.47
CA ILE A 17 9.79 2.47 6.43
C ILE A 17 11.16 2.27 7.09
N PRO A 18 11.79 1.09 6.99
CA PRO A 18 13.09 0.85 7.62
C PRO A 18 14.13 1.88 7.22
N VAL A 19 15.02 2.21 8.15
CA VAL A 19 16.25 2.95 7.81
C VAL A 19 17.04 2.12 6.79
N ASP A 20 17.60 2.79 5.79
CA ASP A 20 18.32 2.20 4.65
C ASP A 20 17.47 1.32 3.72
N ALA A 21 16.18 1.65 3.58
CA ALA A 21 15.31 1.07 2.55
C ALA A 21 15.07 2.06 1.40
N GLU A 22 15.15 1.58 0.17
CA GLU A 22 14.80 2.32 -1.06
C GLU A 22 13.37 1.98 -1.47
N ILE A 23 12.49 2.99 -1.56
CA ILE A 23 11.14 2.80 -2.11
C ILE A 23 11.25 2.67 -3.63
N VAL A 24 10.80 1.54 -4.17
CA VAL A 24 10.87 1.25 -5.61
C VAL A 24 9.51 1.27 -6.30
N SER A 25 8.41 1.07 -5.57
CA SER A 25 7.06 1.25 -6.12
C SER A 25 6.05 1.68 -5.06
N ILE A 26 5.05 2.44 -5.51
CA ILE A 26 3.85 2.75 -4.75
C ILE A 26 2.65 2.52 -5.68
N ASP A 27 1.76 1.64 -5.26
CA ASP A 27 0.57 1.28 -6.01
C ASP A 27 -0.67 1.46 -5.13
N THR A 28 -1.79 1.86 -5.74
CA THR A 28 -3.02 2.10 -4.98
C THR A 28 -4.25 1.57 -5.70
N PHE A 29 -5.22 1.10 -4.93
CA PHE A 29 -6.56 0.81 -5.44
C PHE A 29 -7.63 1.16 -4.40
N ASN A 30 -8.84 1.42 -4.88
CA ASN A 30 -10.00 1.65 -4.01
C ASN A 30 -10.68 0.30 -3.73
N LYS A 31 -10.98 0.01 -2.45
CA LYS A 31 -11.77 -1.17 -2.09
C LYS A 31 -13.13 -1.13 -2.82
N PRO A 32 -13.58 -2.24 -3.42
CA PRO A 32 -14.89 -2.31 -4.03
C PRO A 32 -16.00 -2.35 -2.96
N SER A 33 -17.19 -1.85 -3.35
CA SER A 33 -18.42 -1.91 -2.53
C SER A 33 -18.70 -3.33 -2.01
N PRO A 34 -19.19 -3.51 -0.76
CA PRO A 34 -19.71 -2.49 0.17
C PRO A 34 -18.63 -1.80 1.01
N LYS A 35 -17.41 -2.35 1.04
CA LYS A 35 -16.29 -1.74 1.77
C LYS A 35 -15.81 -0.51 1.02
N ARG A 36 -15.46 0.55 1.73
CA ARG A 36 -14.86 1.76 1.17
C ARG A 36 -13.50 1.96 1.81
N GLY A 37 -12.56 2.53 1.06
CA GLY A 37 -11.22 2.82 1.58
C GLY A 37 -10.17 2.72 0.50
N LEU A 38 -9.03 3.34 0.78
CA LEU A 38 -7.84 3.26 -0.05
C LEU A 38 -6.97 2.11 0.46
N VAL A 39 -6.44 1.32 -0.46
CA VAL A 39 -5.35 0.38 -0.19
C VAL A 39 -4.11 0.92 -0.88
N VAL A 40 -3.01 0.97 -0.15
CA VAL A 40 -1.71 1.44 -0.62
C VAL A 40 -0.70 0.33 -0.43
N GLY A 41 -0.13 -0.17 -1.52
CA GLY A 41 1.01 -1.06 -1.51
C GLY A 41 2.30 -0.24 -1.68
N ILE A 42 3.25 -0.42 -0.77
CA ILE A 42 4.58 0.19 -0.87
C ILE A 42 5.60 -0.94 -0.98
N THR A 43 6.33 -0.97 -2.08
CA THR A 43 7.45 -1.88 -2.28
C THR A 43 8.74 -1.14 -2.00
N PHE A 44 9.58 -1.72 -1.15
CA PHE A 44 10.92 -1.21 -0.90
C PHE A 44 11.96 -2.32 -0.93
N ILE A 45 13.18 -1.95 -1.29
CA ILE A 45 14.36 -2.82 -1.23
C ILE A 45 15.13 -2.43 0.03
N LYS A 46 15.43 -3.40 0.88
CA LYS A 46 16.33 -3.20 2.03
C LYS A 46 17.63 -3.94 1.81
N ASP A 47 18.73 -3.22 1.90
CA ASP A 47 20.05 -3.84 1.98
C ASP A 47 20.29 -4.36 3.40
N SER A 48 20.52 -5.66 3.51
CA SER A 48 20.79 -6.34 4.78
C SER A 48 22.26 -6.78 4.89
N GLY A 49 23.14 -6.29 4.01
CA GLY A 49 24.57 -6.59 3.98
C GLY A 49 24.95 -7.80 3.12
N ASP A 50 24.11 -8.83 3.05
CA ASP A 50 24.37 -10.01 2.21
C ASP A 50 23.71 -9.92 0.84
N LYS A 51 22.45 -9.46 0.79
CA LYS A 51 21.67 -9.22 -0.43
C LYS A 51 20.63 -8.14 -0.21
N ALA A 52 20.32 -7.42 -1.29
CA ALA A 52 19.18 -6.53 -1.35
C ALA A 52 17.89 -7.36 -1.46
N SER A 53 16.99 -7.25 -0.48
CA SER A 53 15.74 -8.00 -0.43
C SER A 53 14.54 -7.09 -0.66
N PRO A 54 13.59 -7.47 -1.53
CA PRO A 54 12.34 -6.73 -1.71
C PRO A 54 11.35 -7.06 -0.58
N PHE A 55 10.62 -6.04 -0.15
CA PHE A 55 9.54 -6.15 0.83
C PHE A 55 8.32 -5.39 0.31
N LEU A 56 7.13 -5.93 0.58
CA LEU A 56 5.86 -5.31 0.26
C LEU A 56 5.08 -5.05 1.55
N ASN A 57 4.80 -3.78 1.84
CA ASN A 57 3.90 -3.37 2.90
C ASN A 57 2.57 -2.94 2.30
N ILE A 58 1.46 -3.45 2.86
CA ILE A 58 0.11 -3.09 2.44
C ILE A 58 -0.56 -2.32 3.58
N TYR A 59 -0.93 -1.08 3.30
CA TYR A 59 -1.65 -0.19 4.21
C TYR A 59 -3.10 -0.06 3.74
N CYS A 60 -4.03 -0.19 4.68
CA CYS A 60 -5.44 0.12 4.44
C CYS A 60 -6.09 0.54 5.76
N ASP A 61 -7.24 1.21 5.67
CA ASP A 61 -8.06 1.48 6.84
C ASP A 61 -8.37 0.15 7.56
N TYR A 62 -7.94 0.06 8.82
CA TYR A 62 -8.22 -1.08 9.67
C TYR A 62 -9.71 -1.10 10.01
N GLU A 63 -10.40 -2.16 9.59
CA GLU A 63 -11.78 -2.43 9.94
C GLU A 63 -11.82 -3.79 10.65
N PRO A 64 -12.22 -3.85 11.94
CA PRO A 64 -12.34 -5.11 12.68
C PRO A 64 -13.19 -6.14 11.91
N GLY A 65 -12.70 -7.37 11.77
CA GLY A 65 -13.41 -8.44 11.05
C GLY A 65 -13.35 -8.34 9.52
N SER A 66 -12.57 -7.41 8.96
CA SER A 66 -12.33 -7.25 7.53
C SER A 66 -10.91 -7.59 7.10
N GLU A 67 -10.20 -8.36 7.91
CA GLU A 67 -8.84 -8.82 7.65
C GLU A 67 -8.79 -9.58 6.31
N TYR A 68 -7.83 -9.19 5.47
CA TYR A 68 -7.59 -9.91 4.22
C TYR A 68 -6.96 -11.26 4.57
N ASN A 69 -7.52 -12.33 4.00
CA ASN A 69 -6.85 -13.61 4.03
C ASN A 69 -5.58 -13.50 3.14
N LEU A 70 -4.42 -13.45 3.78
CA LEU A 70 -3.13 -13.36 3.10
C LEU A 70 -2.87 -14.58 2.19
N ASP A 71 -3.51 -15.72 2.46
CA ASP A 71 -3.46 -16.92 1.61
C ASP A 71 -4.22 -16.72 0.29
N SER A 72 -5.05 -15.68 0.18
CA SER A 72 -5.81 -15.34 -1.03
C SER A 72 -5.08 -14.36 -1.95
N ILE A 73 -3.87 -13.92 -1.59
CA ILE A 73 -3.03 -13.01 -2.38
C ILE A 73 -1.92 -13.82 -3.08
N ALA A 74 -2.32 -14.89 -3.76
CA ALA A 74 -1.45 -15.79 -4.53
C ALA A 74 -1.86 -15.84 -6.00
#